data_AF-A0A7R9KDT1-F1
#
_entry.id   AF-A0A7R9KDT1-F1
#
_cell.length_a   1.000
_cell.length_b   1.000
_cell.length_c   1.000
_cell.angle_alpha   90.00
_cell.angle_beta   90.00
_cell.angle_gamma   90.00
#
_symmetry.space_group_name_H-M   'P 1'
#
loop_
_entity.id
_entity.type
_entity.pdbx_description
1 polymer ?
#
loop_
_entity_poly.entity_id
_entity_poly.type
_entity_poly.pdbx_seq_one_letter_code
_entity_poly.pdbx_strand_id
1 'polypeptide(L)'
;MTFVFVHNPHSRSLNADGRWVMSASANDINFLNINQTVNTLTTGKLKPLNQISNNNANNKPTGANNDVLVIGTPTSIMVYDVLNNTDLFYKEVPDGVNAVVIGEIGAINKPLAIVGGNCALQGFDYEGNDSYWTVTGDNITCIALADIDEDGQNEAMAIPYPYEWPQQYMD
;
A
#
# COMPACT_ATOMS: atom_id res chain seq x y z
N MET A 1 -8.78 7.23 17.70
CA MET A 1 -9.59 6.70 16.58
C MET A 1 -8.97 7.24 15.31
N THR A 2 -8.44 6.35 14.47
CA THR A 2 -7.69 6.74 13.26
C THR A 2 -8.59 6.57 12.05
N PHE A 3 -8.58 7.56 11.18
CA PHE A 3 -9.36 7.55 9.94
C PHE A 3 -8.42 7.77 8.76
N VAL A 4 -8.67 7.05 7.68
CA VAL A 4 -8.10 7.36 6.37
C VAL A 4 -9.18 8.08 5.58
N PHE A 5 -8.86 9.22 4.98
CA PHE A 5 -9.80 9.94 4.13
C PHE A 5 -9.37 9.83 2.66
N VAL A 6 -10.33 9.64 1.77
CA VAL A 6 -10.13 9.60 0.32
C VAL A 6 -10.83 10.80 -0.28
N HIS A 7 -10.08 11.66 -0.97
CA HIS A 7 -10.61 12.85 -1.62
C HIS A 7 -10.85 12.60 -3.11
N ASN A 8 -12.08 12.80 -3.57
CA ASN A 8 -12.48 12.77 -4.96
C ASN A 8 -12.92 14.19 -5.39
N PRO A 9 -12.05 14.99 -6.03
CA PRO A 9 -12.40 16.36 -6.41
C PRO A 9 -13.54 16.46 -7.43
N HIS A 10 -13.85 15.36 -8.13
CA HIS A 10 -14.87 15.30 -9.18
C HIS A 10 -16.24 14.82 -8.69
N SER A 11 -16.39 14.37 -7.43
CA SER A 11 -17.72 14.06 -6.85
C SER A 11 -18.48 15.31 -6.39
N ARG A 12 -17.95 16.51 -6.66
CA ARG A 12 -18.71 17.76 -6.53
C ARG A 12 -19.95 17.69 -7.41
N SER A 13 -21.10 17.51 -6.77
CA SER A 13 -22.39 17.51 -7.41
C SER A 13 -22.56 18.78 -8.26
N LEU A 14 -22.68 18.62 -9.57
CA LEU A 14 -23.28 19.64 -10.42
C LEU A 14 -24.77 19.73 -10.02
N ASN A 15 -25.24 20.92 -9.65
CA ASN A 15 -26.69 21.13 -9.57
C ASN A 15 -27.32 20.85 -10.95
N ALA A 16 -28.60 20.47 -10.98
CA ALA A 16 -29.36 20.21 -12.20
C ALA A 16 -29.36 21.38 -13.22
N ASP A 17 -28.99 22.60 -12.78
CA ASP A 17 -28.88 23.82 -13.60
C ASP A 17 -27.44 24.13 -14.08
N GLY A 18 -26.47 23.23 -13.90
CA GLY A 18 -25.10 23.37 -14.44
C GLY A 18 -24.23 24.47 -13.82
N ARG A 19 -24.67 25.09 -12.71
CA ARG A 19 -23.90 26.11 -11.98
C ARG A 19 -23.06 25.50 -10.86
N TRP A 20 -21.80 25.90 -10.77
CA TRP A 20 -20.89 25.56 -9.67
C TRP A 20 -21.31 26.24 -8.37
N VAL A 21 -21.51 25.46 -7.29
CA VAL A 21 -21.81 25.99 -5.95
C VAL A 21 -20.55 25.96 -5.10
N MET A 22 -20.17 27.12 -4.54
CA MET A 22 -18.97 27.30 -3.70
C MET A 22 -19.12 26.77 -2.27
N SER A 23 -20.24 26.11 -1.93
CA SER A 23 -20.61 25.80 -0.54
C SER A 23 -21.42 24.51 -0.36
N ALA A 24 -21.10 23.45 -1.10
CA ALA A 24 -21.54 22.11 -0.71
C ALA A 24 -20.51 21.56 0.27
N SER A 25 -20.87 21.44 1.55
CA SER A 25 -20.10 20.77 2.59
C SER A 25 -19.47 19.47 2.09
N ALA A 26 -18.14 19.42 2.00
CA ALA A 26 -17.25 18.24 2.02
C ALA A 26 -17.77 16.88 1.46
N ASN A 27 -18.61 16.87 0.41
CA ASN A 27 -19.07 15.63 -0.24
C ASN A 27 -18.00 15.03 -1.18
N ASP A 28 -16.84 15.68 -1.28
CA ASP A 28 -15.65 15.20 -1.97
C ASP A 28 -14.74 14.34 -1.09
N ILE A 29 -15.05 14.17 0.20
CA ILE A 29 -14.23 13.40 1.14
C ILE A 29 -15.01 12.19 1.68
N ASN A 30 -14.47 10.99 1.46
CA ASN A 30 -14.95 9.75 2.07
C ASN A 30 -14.03 9.34 3.23
N PHE A 31 -14.59 8.86 4.33
CA PHE A 31 -13.82 8.39 5.49
C PHE A 31 -13.90 6.88 5.60
N LEU A 32 -12.73 6.24 5.71
CA LEU A 32 -12.56 4.84 6.07
C LEU A 32 -12.09 4.75 7.51
N ASN A 33 -12.86 4.06 8.34
CA ASN A 33 -12.55 3.89 9.75
C ASN A 33 -11.71 2.62 9.97
N ILE A 34 -10.47 2.79 10.41
CA ILE A 34 -9.53 1.69 10.62
C ILE A 34 -9.64 1.11 12.03
N ASN A 35 -10.15 1.89 13.00
CA ASN A 35 -10.24 1.53 14.42
C ASN A 35 -8.91 1.07 15.07
N GLN A 36 -7.78 1.25 14.39
CA GLN A 36 -6.42 0.91 14.85
C GLN A 36 -5.46 2.04 14.50
N THR A 37 -4.28 2.08 15.12
CA THR A 37 -3.21 3.00 14.72
C THR A 37 -2.71 2.60 13.34
N VAL A 38 -2.56 3.60 12.45
CA VAL A 38 -1.98 3.40 11.12
C VAL A 38 -0.54 3.88 11.18
N ASN A 39 0.39 2.99 10.88
CA ASN A 39 1.81 3.30 10.80
C ASN A 39 2.18 3.80 9.41
N THR A 40 1.64 3.16 8.38
CA THR A 40 1.99 3.42 6.99
C THR A 40 0.81 3.18 6.06
N LEU A 41 0.85 3.81 4.90
CA LEU A 41 -0.16 3.70 3.85
C LEU A 41 0.51 3.80 2.49
N THR A 42 0.03 3.02 1.53
CA THR A 42 0.48 3.13 0.14
C THR A 42 -0.64 2.77 -0.82
N THR A 43 -0.46 3.10 -2.08
CA THR A 43 -1.39 2.79 -3.17
C THR A 43 -0.64 2.27 -4.37
N GLY A 44 -1.20 1.30 -5.07
CA GLY A 44 -0.58 0.76 -6.28
C GLY A 44 -1.30 -0.47 -6.80
N LYS A 45 -0.77 -1.03 -7.90
CA LYS A 45 -1.34 -2.20 -8.55
C LYS A 45 -0.80 -3.48 -7.91
N LEU A 46 -1.67 -4.19 -7.20
CA LEU A 46 -1.32 -5.48 -6.60
C LEU A 46 -1.84 -6.69 -7.41
N LYS A 47 -2.86 -6.49 -8.24
CA LYS A 47 -3.38 -7.55 -9.11
C LYS A 47 -2.44 -7.72 -10.33
N PRO A 48 -2.01 -8.95 -10.67
CA PRO A 48 -1.09 -9.17 -11.77
C PRO A 48 -1.73 -8.86 -13.12
N LEU A 49 -0.95 -8.33 -14.06
CA LEU A 49 -1.42 -7.85 -15.37
C LEU A 49 -2.08 -8.95 -16.21
N ASN A 50 -1.68 -10.20 -16.04
CA ASN A 50 -2.24 -11.36 -16.76
C ASN A 50 -3.68 -11.73 -16.32
N GLN A 51 -4.14 -11.24 -15.17
CA GLN A 51 -5.55 -11.34 -14.75
C GLN A 51 -6.39 -10.12 -15.17
N ILE A 52 -5.78 -9.14 -15.85
CA ILE A 52 -6.47 -8.07 -16.58
C ILE A 52 -7.01 -8.69 -17.90
N SER A 53 -7.87 -9.70 -17.78
CA SER A 53 -8.61 -10.22 -18.92
C SER A 53 -9.65 -9.18 -19.30
N ASN A 54 -9.40 -8.49 -20.41
CA ASN A 54 -10.31 -7.58 -21.11
C ASN A 54 -11.55 -8.29 -21.67
N ASN A 55 -12.13 -9.23 -20.93
CA ASN A 55 -13.23 -10.07 -21.39
C ASN A 55 -14.39 -10.03 -20.41
N ASN A 56 -15.02 -8.86 -20.31
CA ASN A 56 -16.45 -8.82 -20.07
C ASN A 56 -17.09 -8.06 -21.23
N ALA A 57 -18.00 -8.71 -21.95
CA ALA A 57 -18.71 -8.23 -23.13
C ALA A 57 -19.54 -6.93 -22.95
N ASN A 58 -19.39 -6.26 -21.81
CA ASN A 58 -20.21 -5.13 -21.36
C ASN A 58 -19.40 -3.86 -21.07
N ASN A 59 -18.13 -3.74 -21.50
CA ASN A 59 -17.28 -2.55 -21.26
C ASN A 59 -17.31 -2.03 -19.80
N LYS A 60 -17.60 -2.91 -18.84
CA LYS A 60 -17.46 -2.57 -17.42
C LYS A 60 -16.00 -2.80 -17.09
N PRO A 61 -15.23 -1.78 -16.68
CA PRO A 61 -13.87 -2.00 -16.22
C PRO A 61 -13.93 -2.99 -15.06
N THR A 62 -13.56 -4.25 -15.31
CA THR A 62 -13.28 -5.20 -14.25
C THR A 62 -12.16 -4.57 -13.45
N GLY A 63 -12.31 -4.43 -12.14
CA GLY A 63 -11.36 -3.73 -11.25
C GLY A 63 -9.99 -4.39 -11.10
N ALA A 64 -9.48 -4.99 -12.18
CA ALA A 64 -8.17 -5.60 -12.34
C ALA A 64 -7.08 -4.55 -12.62
N ASN A 65 -7.43 -3.35 -13.09
CA ASN A 65 -6.48 -2.24 -13.33
C ASN A 65 -6.59 -1.12 -12.29
N ASN A 66 -7.28 -1.35 -11.18
CA ASN A 66 -7.46 -0.35 -10.14
C ASN A 66 -6.32 -0.45 -9.13
N ASP A 67 -5.84 0.70 -8.67
CA ASP A 67 -4.95 0.75 -7.51
C ASP A 67 -5.72 0.35 -6.26
N VAL A 68 -5.02 -0.37 -5.39
CA VAL A 68 -5.54 -0.78 -4.08
C VAL A 68 -4.95 0.13 -3.02
N LEU A 69 -5.70 0.35 -1.94
CA LEU A 69 -5.20 1.04 -0.76
C LEU A 69 -4.63 0.00 0.20
N VAL A 70 -3.35 0.10 0.52
CA VAL A 70 -2.69 -0.75 1.50
C VAL A 70 -2.46 0.06 2.77
N ILE A 71 -2.83 -0.53 3.90
CA ILE A 71 -2.78 0.10 5.21
C ILE A 71 -1.99 -0.82 6.13
N GLY A 72 -0.89 -0.29 6.66
CA GLY A 72 -0.07 -0.97 7.66
C GLY A 72 -0.37 -0.47 9.06
N THR A 73 -0.57 -1.40 9.99
CA THR A 73 -0.74 -1.15 11.41
C THR A 73 0.43 -1.76 12.19
N PRO A 74 0.54 -1.50 13.51
CA PRO A 74 1.57 -2.14 14.33
C PRO A 74 1.56 -3.67 14.34
N THR A 75 0.45 -4.33 13.97
CA THR A 75 0.33 -5.80 14.04
C THR A 75 -0.29 -6.43 12.81
N SER A 76 -0.73 -5.64 11.82
CA SER A 76 -1.46 -6.17 10.67
C SER A 76 -1.32 -5.32 9.43
N ILE A 77 -1.56 -5.95 8.28
CA ILE A 77 -1.72 -5.31 6.99
C ILE A 77 -3.15 -5.54 6.49
N MET A 78 -3.73 -4.47 5.94
CA MET A 78 -5.03 -4.51 5.27
C MET A 78 -4.90 -3.97 3.86
N VAL A 79 -5.40 -4.71 2.88
CA VAL A 79 -5.45 -4.28 1.48
C VAL A 79 -6.90 -4.13 1.08
N TYR A 80 -7.26 -2.93 0.67
CA TYR A 80 -8.64 -2.50 0.48
C TYR A 80 -8.86 -1.96 -0.94
N ASP A 81 -9.88 -2.47 -1.62
CA ASP A 81 -10.36 -1.96 -2.91
C ASP A 81 -11.36 -0.84 -2.66
N VAL A 82 -10.89 0.41 -2.78
CA VAL A 82 -11.66 1.63 -2.53
C VAL A 82 -12.86 1.75 -3.48
N LEU A 83 -12.74 1.27 -4.72
CA LEU A 83 -13.80 1.42 -5.72
C LEU A 83 -14.94 0.44 -5.51
N ASN A 84 -14.63 -0.78 -5.07
CA ASN A 84 -15.63 -1.80 -4.79
C ASN A 84 -16.10 -1.80 -3.32
N ASN A 85 -15.45 -1.02 -2.45
CA ASN A 85 -15.68 -1.02 -1.00
C ASN A 85 -15.55 -2.43 -0.40
N THR A 86 -14.46 -3.12 -0.76
CA THR A 86 -14.21 -4.51 -0.34
C THR A 86 -12.77 -4.69 0.09
N ASP A 87 -12.54 -5.42 1.17
CA ASP A 87 -11.21 -5.89 1.54
C ASP A 87 -10.77 -6.98 0.55
N LEU A 88 -9.55 -6.86 0.02
CA LEU A 88 -8.92 -7.94 -0.75
C LEU A 88 -8.36 -8.99 0.20
N PHE A 89 -7.60 -8.56 1.20
CA PHE A 89 -7.19 -9.40 2.31
C PHE A 89 -6.84 -8.57 3.55
N TYR A 90 -6.87 -9.26 4.68
CA TYR A 90 -6.38 -8.79 5.96
C TYR A 90 -5.47 -9.87 6.54
N LYS A 91 -4.28 -9.49 7.01
CA LYS A 91 -3.31 -10.45 7.55
C LYS A 91 -2.57 -9.88 8.74
N GLU A 92 -2.42 -10.69 9.77
CA GLU A 92 -1.58 -10.36 10.93
C GLU A 92 -0.11 -10.47 10.54
N VAL A 93 0.66 -9.45 10.91
CA VAL A 93 2.10 -9.32 10.73
C VAL A 93 2.70 -9.06 12.11
N PRO A 94 3.11 -10.11 12.85
CA PRO A 94 3.59 -9.98 14.23
C PRO A 94 4.79 -9.05 14.37
N ASP A 95 5.63 -8.98 13.34
CA ASP A 95 6.81 -8.10 13.30
C ASP A 95 6.45 -6.62 13.04
N GLY A 96 5.18 -6.34 12.77
CA GLY A 96 4.62 -5.01 12.51
C GLY A 96 4.85 -4.50 11.09
N VAL A 97 4.08 -3.48 10.72
CA VAL A 97 4.15 -2.83 9.41
C VAL A 97 4.61 -1.40 9.59
N ASN A 98 5.93 -1.17 9.57
CA ASN A 98 6.53 0.15 9.73
C ASN A 98 6.65 0.88 8.39
N ALA A 99 6.99 0.13 7.33
CA ALA A 99 7.09 0.64 5.96
C ALA A 99 6.41 -0.33 4.99
N VAL A 100 5.86 0.19 3.90
CA VAL A 100 5.25 -0.63 2.85
C VAL A 100 5.49 -0.04 1.47
N VAL A 101 5.78 -0.90 0.50
CA VAL A 101 5.90 -0.56 -0.92
C VAL A 101 5.20 -1.62 -1.76
N ILE A 102 4.63 -1.24 -2.90
CA ILE A 102 4.05 -2.17 -3.87
C ILE A 102 4.96 -2.23 -5.10
N GLY A 103 5.32 -3.42 -5.54
CA GLY A 103 6.03 -3.62 -6.79
C GLY A 103 6.56 -5.04 -6.96
N GLU A 104 7.27 -5.26 -8.06
CA GLU A 104 7.94 -6.52 -8.36
C GLU A 104 9.36 -6.48 -7.76
N ILE A 105 9.82 -7.61 -7.22
CA ILE A 105 11.13 -7.74 -6.58
C ILE A 105 11.85 -8.99 -7.11
N GLY A 106 13.11 -8.81 -7.52
CA GLY A 106 13.95 -9.86 -8.09
C GLY A 106 13.23 -10.62 -9.21
N ALA A 107 13.35 -11.95 -9.19
CA ALA A 107 12.77 -12.83 -10.22
C ALA A 107 11.26 -13.09 -10.04
N ILE A 108 10.61 -12.45 -9.08
CA ILE A 108 9.18 -12.67 -8.81
C ILE A 108 8.36 -11.84 -9.79
N ASN A 109 7.88 -12.49 -10.84
CA ASN A 109 7.03 -11.90 -11.91
C ASN A 109 5.58 -11.65 -11.48
N LYS A 110 5.38 -11.08 -10.28
CA LYS A 110 4.09 -10.59 -9.81
C LYS A 110 4.30 -9.46 -8.80
N PRO A 111 3.46 -8.42 -8.83
CA PRO A 111 3.55 -7.35 -7.84
C PRO A 111 3.22 -7.89 -6.45
N LEU A 112 4.02 -7.49 -5.47
CA LEU A 112 3.86 -7.80 -4.06
C LEU A 112 3.68 -6.52 -3.25
N ALA A 113 2.90 -6.60 -2.17
CA ALA A 113 2.92 -5.63 -1.09
C ALA A 113 4.04 -6.03 -0.14
N ILE A 114 5.18 -5.35 -0.26
CA ILE A 114 6.39 -5.60 0.52
C ILE A 114 6.34 -4.73 1.77
N VAL A 115 6.32 -5.39 2.91
CA VAL A 115 6.22 -4.85 4.25
C VAL A 115 7.58 -4.95 4.94
N GLY A 116 7.99 -3.89 5.61
CA GLY A 116 9.10 -3.88 6.55
C GLY A 116 8.61 -3.68 7.97
N GLY A 117 9.03 -4.58 8.86
CA GLY A 117 8.73 -4.54 10.28
C GLY A 117 9.99 -4.52 11.13
N ASN A 118 9.92 -5.19 12.28
CA ASN A 118 11.04 -5.38 13.19
C ASN A 118 11.95 -6.50 12.66
N CYS A 119 13.09 -6.12 12.12
CA CYS A 119 14.12 -7.05 11.63
C CYS A 119 13.65 -8.03 10.52
N ALA A 120 12.56 -7.72 9.82
CA ALA A 120 12.02 -8.58 8.77
C ALA A 120 11.39 -7.79 7.62
N LEU A 121 11.55 -8.34 6.42
CA LEU A 121 10.79 -7.99 5.22
C LEU A 121 9.87 -9.16 4.85
N GLN A 122 8.62 -8.85 4.53
CA GLN A 122 7.63 -9.83 4.05
C GLN A 122 6.94 -9.29 2.80
N GLY A 123 6.67 -10.13 1.81
CA GLY A 123 5.99 -9.75 0.57
C GLY A 123 4.73 -10.55 0.34
N PHE A 124 3.58 -9.89 0.30
CA PHE A 124 2.28 -10.52 0.09
C PHE A 124 1.76 -10.28 -1.32
N ASP A 125 1.23 -11.31 -1.97
CA ASP A 125 0.53 -11.14 -3.24
C ASP A 125 -0.92 -10.66 -3.04
N TYR A 126 -1.67 -10.47 -4.13
CA TYR A 126 -3.05 -9.98 -4.09
C TYR A 126 -4.04 -10.88 -3.32
N GLU A 127 -3.68 -12.15 -3.09
CA GLU A 127 -4.48 -13.12 -2.33
C GLU A 127 -4.05 -13.17 -0.85
N GLY A 128 -2.98 -12.46 -0.48
CA GLY A 128 -2.40 -12.46 0.86
C GLY A 128 -1.44 -13.62 1.11
N ASN A 129 -0.99 -14.34 0.07
CA ASN A 129 0.02 -15.39 0.22
C ASN A 129 1.39 -14.76 0.46
N ASP A 130 2.15 -15.34 1.40
CA ASP A 130 3.53 -14.92 1.66
C ASP A 130 4.43 -15.48 0.54
N SER A 131 4.87 -14.60 -0.34
CA SER A 131 5.66 -14.93 -1.54
C SER A 131 7.13 -14.53 -1.41
N TYR A 132 7.48 -13.75 -0.40
CA TYR A 132 8.84 -13.25 -0.18
C TYR A 132 9.05 -13.01 1.32
N TRP A 133 10.17 -13.51 1.85
CA TRP A 133 10.53 -13.27 3.24
C TRP A 133 12.04 -13.21 3.39
N THR A 134 12.53 -12.24 4.15
CA THR A 134 13.93 -12.19 4.58
C THR A 134 14.09 -11.47 5.91
N VAL A 135 15.19 -11.73 6.60
CA VAL A 135 15.59 -11.06 7.85
C VAL A 135 16.43 -9.84 7.54
N THR A 136 16.23 -8.75 8.28
CA THR A 136 17.09 -7.55 8.29
C THR A 136 17.80 -7.42 9.64
N GLY A 137 18.89 -6.65 9.67
CA GLY A 137 19.69 -6.48 10.89
C GLY A 137 19.06 -5.57 11.95
N ASP A 138 18.05 -4.77 11.57
CA ASP A 138 17.39 -3.80 12.45
C ASP A 138 15.97 -3.50 11.93
N ASN A 139 15.22 -2.70 12.70
CA ASN A 139 13.88 -2.22 12.43
C ASN A 139 13.83 -1.33 11.19
N ILE A 140 13.01 -1.71 10.22
CA ILE A 140 12.89 -1.03 8.94
C ILE A 140 11.98 0.19 9.10
N THR A 141 12.40 1.33 8.58
CA THR A 141 11.64 2.60 8.62
C THR A 141 11.19 3.09 7.25
N CYS A 142 11.89 2.68 6.19
CA CYS A 142 11.54 3.00 4.81
C CYS A 142 11.97 1.87 3.87
N ILE A 143 11.24 1.68 2.77
CA ILE A 143 11.56 0.73 1.71
C ILE A 143 11.39 1.43 0.37
N ALA A 144 12.34 1.23 -0.53
CA ALA A 144 12.22 1.59 -1.94
C ALA A 144 12.58 0.37 -2.82
N LEU A 145 11.95 0.29 -3.99
CA LEU A 145 12.31 -0.67 -5.03
C LEU A 145 13.05 0.06 -6.15
N ALA A 146 14.19 -0.47 -6.55
CA ALA A 146 14.99 0.06 -7.65
C ALA A 146 15.82 -1.07 -8.27
N ASP A 147 15.97 -1.05 -9.58
CA ASP A 147 16.95 -1.85 -10.32
C ASP A 147 18.32 -1.18 -10.18
N ILE A 148 19.14 -1.68 -9.25
CA ILE A 148 20.42 -1.09 -8.84
C ILE A 148 21.55 -1.57 -9.75
N ASP A 149 21.51 -2.82 -10.22
CA ASP A 149 22.55 -3.42 -11.05
C ASP A 149 22.22 -3.44 -12.55
N GLU A 150 21.07 -2.88 -12.94
CA GLU A 150 20.57 -2.73 -14.31
C GLU A 150 20.30 -4.09 -15.00
N ASP A 151 19.91 -5.11 -14.23
CA ASP A 151 19.58 -6.44 -14.75
C ASP A 151 18.11 -6.58 -15.22
N GLY A 152 17.30 -5.54 -14.98
CA GLY A 152 15.87 -5.50 -15.31
C GLY A 152 14.94 -6.02 -14.21
N GLN A 153 15.48 -6.40 -13.05
CA GLN A 153 14.74 -6.78 -11.85
C GLN A 153 14.96 -5.69 -10.78
N ASN A 154 13.97 -5.45 -9.92
CA ASN A 154 14.16 -4.50 -8.83
C ASN A 154 14.71 -5.19 -7.59
N GLU A 155 15.68 -4.56 -6.93
CA GLU A 155 16.09 -4.86 -5.56
C GLU A 155 15.27 -4.07 -4.55
N ALA A 156 15.10 -4.64 -3.36
CA ALA A 156 14.56 -3.90 -2.22
C ALA A 156 15.67 -3.21 -1.43
N MET A 157 15.58 -1.89 -1.34
CA MET A 157 16.39 -1.06 -0.47
C MET A 157 15.62 -0.79 0.82
N ALA A 158 16.00 -1.48 1.91
CA ALA A 158 15.44 -1.26 3.24
C ALA A 158 16.32 -0.31 4.05
N ILE A 159 15.73 0.76 4.59
CA ILE A 159 16.41 1.77 5.40
C ILE A 159 16.03 1.54 6.88
N PRO A 160 16.96 1.08 7.73
CA PRO A 160 16.70 0.91 9.16
C PRO A 160 16.71 2.26 9.90
N TYR A 161 16.41 2.25 11.20
CA TYR A 161 16.62 3.44 12.04
C TYR A 161 18.05 3.98 11.88
N PRO A 162 18.25 5.31 11.89
CA PRO A 162 19.59 5.87 11.93
C PRO A 162 20.29 5.33 13.19
N TYR A 163 21.49 4.80 13.01
CA TYR A 163 22.35 4.46 14.12
C TYR A 163 22.65 5.75 14.89
N GLU A 164 22.04 5.92 16.07
CA GLU A 164 22.47 6.95 17.01
C GLU A 164 23.92 6.61 17.38
N TRP A 165 24.86 7.47 17.00
CA TRP A 165 26.24 7.34 17.45
C TRP A 165 26.22 7.27 18.98
N PRO A 166 26.77 6.22 19.61
CA PRO A 166 26.79 6.14 21.06
C PRO A 166 27.45 7.40 21.62
N GLN A 167 26.77 8.11 22.53
CA GLN A 167 27.31 9.25 23.27
C GLN A 167 28.61 8.92 24.05
N GLN A 168 28.99 7.64 24.09
CA GLN A 168 30.12 7.08 24.82
C GLN A 168 31.51 7.41 24.23
N TYR A 169 31.59 8.21 23.15
CA TYR A 169 32.84 8.69 22.56
C TYR A 169 32.99 10.22 22.60
N MET A 170 32.21 10.91 23.45
CA MET A 170 32.26 12.38 23.61
C MET A 170 32.86 12.86 24.93
N ASP A 171 33.73 12.05 25.57
CA ASP A 171 34.56 12.47 26.70
C ASP A 171 36.07 12.45 26.34
#